data_AF-A0A1B0DR21-F1
#
_entry.id   AF-A0A1B0DR21-F1
#
_cell.length_a   1.000
_cell.length_b   1.000
_cell.length_c   1.000
_cell.angle_alpha   90.00
_cell.angle_beta   90.00
_cell.angle_gamma   90.00
#
_symmetry.space_group_name_H-M   'P 1'
#
loop_
_entity.id
_entity.type
_entity.pdbx_description
1 polymer ?
#
loop_
_entity_poly.entity_id
_entity_poly.type
_entity_poly.pdbx_seq_one_letter_code
_entity_poly.pdbx_strand_id
1 'polypeptide(L)'
;MELETIEEQWRNESRDLVALVSRLQDENKRLATQLQSGTDSDSGVEFQMDSTGSQGGDFQLMQRLRSQVDKQRNDLMRKDMELEEKIGDIESLNMQIERLKTSGRETRRRQKVVQLQVRTLCEERADFLAQLQDQHREIVSLRRRLGLAEKENEDLVKTQEEEPLKRYTTTELKELMAERDNLRARINDLEEELKMFRPNPLEEKAQNESQSPSEEDPPVQGPLPFEPDDAPWKKSSESGIRKLLAYFIR
;
A
#
# COMPACT_ATOMS: atom_id res chain seq x y z
N MET A 1 -24.45 -10.19 -11.91
CA MET A 1 -24.23 -10.15 -13.37
C MET A 1 -24.34 -11.54 -13.98
N GLU A 2 -23.57 -12.55 -13.60
CA GLU A 2 -23.70 -13.90 -14.21
C GLU A 2 -25.01 -14.63 -13.88
N LEU A 3 -25.52 -14.49 -12.65
CA LEU A 3 -26.80 -15.09 -12.26
C LEU A 3 -27.99 -14.51 -13.04
N GLU A 4 -27.95 -13.20 -13.28
CA GLU A 4 -28.97 -12.46 -14.04
C GLU A 4 -28.99 -12.89 -15.51
N THR A 5 -27.82 -13.14 -16.11
CA THR A 5 -27.73 -13.67 -17.49
C THR A 5 -28.26 -15.09 -17.61
N ILE A 6 -28.07 -15.93 -16.59
CA ILE A 6 -28.59 -17.31 -16.58
C ILE A 6 -30.12 -17.29 -16.44
N GLU A 7 -30.67 -16.44 -15.57
CA GLU A 7 -32.12 -16.28 -15.42
C GLU A 7 -32.78 -15.75 -16.70
N GLU A 8 -32.14 -14.80 -17.36
CA GLU A 8 -32.62 -14.25 -18.63
C GLU A 8 -32.57 -15.28 -19.77
N GLN A 9 -31.50 -16.08 -19.83
CA GLN A 9 -31.39 -17.19 -20.77
C GLN A 9 -32.49 -18.24 -20.53
N TRP A 10 -32.74 -18.63 -19.28
CA TRP A 10 -33.79 -19.60 -18.95
C TRP A 10 -35.20 -19.09 -19.30
N ARG A 11 -35.45 -17.77 -19.12
CA ARG A 11 -36.69 -17.12 -19.58
C ARG A 11 -36.84 -17.09 -21.10
N ASN A 12 -35.74 -16.96 -21.84
CA ASN A 12 -35.75 -17.00 -23.30
C ASN A 12 -36.04 -18.42 -23.80
N GLU A 13 -35.31 -19.41 -23.28
CA GLU A 13 -35.49 -20.83 -23.63
C GLU A 13 -36.92 -21.31 -23.30
N SER A 14 -37.46 -20.90 -22.15
CA SER A 14 -38.85 -21.22 -21.78
C SER A 14 -39.87 -20.62 -22.76
N ARG A 15 -39.66 -19.37 -23.20
CA ARG A 15 -40.52 -18.73 -24.21
C ARG A 15 -40.43 -19.44 -25.56
N ASP A 16 -39.24 -19.82 -25.99
CA ASP A 16 -39.03 -20.51 -27.26
C ASP A 16 -39.67 -21.90 -27.28
N LEU A 17 -39.55 -22.65 -26.17
CA LEU A 17 -40.21 -23.94 -26.01
C LEU A 17 -41.74 -23.80 -26.06
N VAL A 18 -42.32 -22.79 -25.39
CA VAL A 18 -43.77 -22.53 -25.46
C VAL A 18 -44.20 -22.18 -26.89
N ALA A 19 -43.43 -21.35 -27.60
CA ALA A 19 -43.71 -20.99 -28.98
C ALA A 19 -43.60 -22.20 -29.94
N LEU A 20 -42.67 -23.12 -29.68
CA LEU A 20 -42.55 -24.37 -30.44
C LEU A 20 -43.74 -25.30 -30.18
N VAL A 21 -44.13 -25.49 -28.92
CA VAL A 21 -45.30 -26.30 -28.55
C VAL A 21 -46.57 -25.75 -29.19
N SER A 22 -46.77 -24.43 -29.19
CA SER A 22 -47.92 -23.81 -29.86
C SER A 22 -47.94 -24.11 -31.37
N ARG A 23 -46.79 -23.98 -32.05
CA ARG A 23 -46.67 -24.31 -33.49
C ARG A 23 -46.99 -25.77 -33.77
N LEU A 24 -46.45 -26.69 -32.97
CA LEU A 24 -46.73 -28.12 -33.07
C LEU A 24 -48.21 -28.44 -32.79
N GLN A 25 -48.83 -27.75 -31.84
CA GLN A 25 -50.27 -27.92 -31.57
C GLN A 25 -51.14 -27.43 -32.73
N ASP A 26 -50.78 -26.32 -33.36
CA ASP A 26 -51.49 -25.80 -34.53
C ASP A 26 -51.30 -26.72 -35.76
N GLU A 27 -50.11 -27.27 -35.94
CA GLU A 27 -49.84 -28.27 -36.99
C GLU A 27 -50.61 -29.56 -36.74
N ASN A 28 -50.64 -30.08 -35.50
CA ASN A 28 -51.45 -31.24 -35.14
C ASN A 28 -52.96 -31.01 -35.36
N LYS A 29 -53.47 -29.81 -35.01
CA LYS A 29 -54.86 -29.45 -35.31
C LYS A 29 -55.11 -29.45 -36.82
N ARG A 30 -54.20 -28.87 -37.60
CA ARG A 30 -54.29 -28.83 -39.07
C ARG A 30 -54.26 -30.24 -39.68
N LEU A 31 -53.36 -31.10 -39.23
CA LEU A 31 -53.28 -32.50 -39.67
C LEU A 31 -54.52 -33.28 -39.26
N ALA A 32 -55.04 -33.08 -38.04
CA ALA A 32 -56.30 -33.69 -37.59
C ALA A 32 -57.50 -33.26 -38.47
N THR A 33 -57.59 -31.98 -38.85
CA THR A 33 -58.62 -31.51 -39.78
C THR A 33 -58.45 -32.07 -41.21
N GLN A 34 -57.21 -32.27 -41.67
CA GLN A 34 -56.94 -32.93 -42.95
C GLN A 34 -57.31 -34.42 -42.94
N LEU A 35 -57.06 -35.11 -41.82
CA LEU A 35 -57.45 -36.51 -41.64
C LEU A 35 -58.98 -36.64 -41.58
N GLN A 36 -59.68 -35.79 -40.83
CA GLN A 36 -61.15 -35.79 -40.77
C GLN A 36 -61.81 -35.48 -42.11
N SER A 37 -61.26 -34.53 -42.90
CA SER A 37 -61.73 -34.29 -44.27
C SER A 37 -61.37 -35.41 -45.25
N GLY A 38 -60.34 -36.21 -44.96
CA GLY A 38 -59.97 -37.40 -45.73
C GLY A 38 -60.79 -38.65 -45.40
N THR A 39 -61.40 -38.74 -44.21
CA THR A 39 -62.15 -39.93 -43.76
C THR A 39 -63.64 -39.91 -44.12
N ASP A 40 -64.21 -38.80 -44.59
CA ASP A 40 -65.62 -38.73 -45.04
C ASP A 40 -65.82 -39.09 -46.53
N SER A 41 -64.77 -39.53 -47.23
CA SER A 41 -64.87 -40.12 -48.58
C SER A 41 -64.81 -41.65 -48.51
N ASP A 42 -65.81 -42.24 -47.85
CA ASP A 42 -66.20 -43.63 -48.05
C ASP A 42 -66.86 -43.76 -49.43
N SER A 43 -66.03 -43.92 -50.45
CA SER A 43 -66.45 -44.46 -51.74
C SER A 43 -65.28 -45.22 -52.31
N GLY A 44 -65.35 -46.54 -52.20
CA GLY A 44 -64.41 -47.45 -52.82
C GLY A 44 -64.24 -47.11 -54.30
N VAL A 45 -63.03 -46.71 -54.68
CA VAL A 45 -62.63 -46.65 -56.08
C VAL A 45 -61.72 -47.83 -56.33
N GLU A 46 -62.38 -48.84 -56.88
CA GLU A 46 -61.88 -50.01 -57.56
C GLU A 46 -60.68 -49.66 -58.48
N PHE A 47 -59.58 -50.38 -58.30
CA PHE A 47 -58.37 -50.27 -59.11
C PHE A 47 -58.66 -50.76 -60.53
N GLN A 48 -59.02 -49.84 -61.43
CA GLN A 48 -59.16 -50.11 -62.85
C GLN A 48 -57.93 -49.60 -63.62
N MET A 49 -57.05 -50.55 -63.95
CA MET A 49 -55.84 -50.36 -64.74
C MET A 49 -56.21 -50.10 -66.21
N ASP A 50 -56.34 -48.84 -66.62
CA ASP A 50 -56.41 -48.44 -68.03
C ASP A 50 -55.00 -48.06 -68.53
N SER A 51 -54.40 -48.96 -69.30
CA SER A 51 -52.99 -48.89 -69.71
C SER A 51 -52.72 -48.07 -70.99
N THR A 52 -53.59 -47.13 -71.39
CA THR A 52 -53.33 -46.35 -72.63
C THR A 52 -53.46 -44.82 -72.54
N GLY A 53 -53.99 -44.27 -71.44
CA GLY A 53 -54.03 -42.82 -71.18
C GLY A 53 -53.06 -42.28 -70.11
N SER A 54 -52.47 -43.16 -69.28
CA SER A 54 -51.64 -42.77 -68.12
C SER A 54 -50.26 -42.18 -68.49
N GLN A 55 -49.68 -42.59 -69.63
CA GLN A 55 -48.30 -42.21 -69.97
C GLN A 55 -48.09 -40.70 -70.14
N GLY A 56 -49.10 -39.95 -70.57
CA GLY A 56 -49.00 -38.49 -70.74
C GLY A 56 -49.02 -37.72 -69.41
N GLY A 57 -49.78 -38.21 -68.42
CA GLY A 57 -49.84 -37.64 -67.07
C GLY A 57 -48.58 -37.97 -66.27
N ASP A 58 -48.13 -39.22 -66.34
CA ASP A 58 -46.91 -39.70 -65.68
C ASP A 58 -45.66 -39.02 -66.25
N PHE A 59 -45.61 -38.79 -67.56
CA PHE A 59 -44.53 -38.02 -68.20
C PHE A 59 -44.50 -36.56 -67.71
N GLN A 60 -45.65 -35.89 -67.62
CA GLN A 60 -45.73 -34.52 -67.09
C GLN A 60 -45.34 -34.44 -65.61
N LEU A 61 -45.76 -35.42 -64.80
CA LEU A 61 -45.37 -35.50 -63.40
C LEU A 61 -43.86 -35.72 -63.26
N MET A 62 -43.28 -36.64 -64.04
CA MET A 62 -41.84 -36.89 -64.05
C MET A 62 -41.05 -35.66 -64.50
N GLN A 63 -41.54 -34.91 -65.48
CA GLN A 63 -40.94 -33.65 -65.92
C GLN A 63 -40.96 -32.59 -64.81
N ARG A 64 -42.09 -32.43 -64.09
CA ARG A 64 -42.21 -31.51 -62.95
C ARG A 64 -41.27 -31.89 -61.82
N LEU A 65 -41.18 -33.18 -61.47
CA LEU A 65 -40.26 -33.69 -60.46
C LEU A 65 -38.81 -33.43 -60.86
N ARG A 66 -38.45 -33.67 -62.13
CA ARG A 66 -37.11 -33.34 -62.65
C ARG A 66 -36.80 -31.85 -62.51
N SER A 67 -37.71 -30.98 -62.96
CA SER A 67 -37.54 -29.53 -62.81
C SER A 67 -37.45 -29.10 -61.34
N GLN A 68 -38.17 -29.76 -60.43
CA GLN A 68 -38.10 -29.48 -59.00
C GLN A 68 -36.75 -29.93 -58.40
N VAL A 69 -36.24 -31.11 -58.80
CA VAL A 69 -34.92 -31.60 -58.39
C VAL A 69 -33.82 -30.66 -58.89
N ASP A 70 -33.90 -30.20 -60.14
CA ASP A 70 -32.91 -29.26 -60.68
C ASP A 70 -32.96 -27.89 -59.98
N LYS A 71 -34.16 -27.40 -59.63
CA LYS A 71 -34.31 -26.21 -58.77
C LYS A 71 -33.70 -26.41 -57.39
N GLN A 72 -34.00 -27.54 -56.74
CA GLN A 72 -33.44 -27.87 -55.42
C GLN A 72 -31.91 -27.98 -55.46
N ARG A 73 -31.33 -28.55 -56.53
CA ARG A 73 -29.87 -28.57 -56.73
C ARG A 73 -29.29 -27.16 -56.84
N ASN A 74 -29.90 -26.30 -57.66
CA ASN A 74 -29.43 -24.92 -57.81
C ASN A 74 -29.57 -24.12 -56.50
N ASP A 75 -30.64 -24.37 -55.74
CA ASP A 75 -30.85 -23.75 -54.44
C ASP A 75 -29.82 -24.23 -53.41
N LEU A 76 -29.49 -25.53 -53.39
CA LEU A 76 -28.42 -26.08 -52.56
C LEU A 76 -27.07 -25.43 -52.91
N MET A 77 -26.71 -25.36 -54.20
CA MET A 77 -25.47 -24.72 -54.62
C MET A 77 -25.39 -23.25 -54.21
N ARG A 78 -26.49 -22.50 -54.33
CA ARG A 78 -26.55 -21.11 -53.87
C ARG A 78 -26.37 -21.01 -52.35
N LYS A 79 -26.99 -21.91 -51.59
CA LYS A 79 -26.86 -21.95 -50.13
C LYS A 79 -25.46 -22.34 -49.68
N ASP A 80 -24.79 -23.24 -50.39
CA ASP A 80 -23.39 -23.61 -50.11
C ASP A 80 -22.46 -22.41 -50.34
N MET A 81 -22.64 -21.65 -51.44
CA MET A 81 -21.88 -20.41 -51.68
C MET A 81 -22.14 -19.35 -50.59
N GLU A 82 -23.38 -19.20 -50.14
CA GLU A 82 -23.73 -18.28 -49.05
C GLU A 82 -23.07 -18.72 -47.73
N LEU A 83 -23.02 -20.02 -47.45
CA LEU A 83 -22.34 -20.56 -46.26
C LEU A 83 -20.83 -20.31 -46.31
N GLU A 84 -20.19 -20.51 -47.46
CA GLU A 84 -18.76 -20.21 -47.63
C GLU A 84 -18.44 -18.73 -47.39
N GLU A 85 -19.27 -17.82 -47.91
CA GLU A 85 -19.13 -16.39 -47.64
C GLU A 85 -19.24 -16.09 -46.14
N LYS A 86 -20.25 -16.64 -45.46
CA LYS A 86 -20.45 -16.43 -44.03
C LYS A 86 -19.35 -17.04 -43.18
N ILE A 87 -18.77 -18.16 -43.59
CA ILE A 87 -17.58 -18.74 -42.94
C ILE A 87 -16.40 -17.77 -43.06
N GLY A 88 -16.16 -17.20 -44.23
CA GLY A 88 -15.12 -16.18 -44.43
C GLY A 88 -15.33 -14.93 -43.57
N ASP A 89 -16.58 -14.45 -43.47
CA ASP A 89 -16.94 -13.33 -42.59
C ASP A 89 -16.64 -13.66 -41.11
N ILE A 90 -17.02 -14.86 -40.65
CA ILE A 90 -16.76 -15.33 -39.28
C ILE A 90 -15.25 -15.40 -39.00
N GLU A 91 -14.46 -15.94 -39.92
CA GLU A 91 -13.01 -16.00 -39.78
C GLU A 91 -12.38 -14.61 -39.68
N SER A 92 -12.78 -13.68 -40.55
CA SER A 92 -12.32 -12.29 -40.52
C SER A 92 -12.68 -11.59 -39.20
N LEU A 93 -13.92 -11.76 -38.72
CA LEU A 93 -14.36 -11.22 -37.43
C LEU A 93 -13.58 -11.83 -36.27
N ASN A 94 -13.32 -13.14 -36.30
CA ASN A 94 -12.50 -13.81 -35.29
C ASN A 94 -11.08 -13.23 -35.24
N MET A 95 -10.46 -12.99 -36.39
CA MET A 95 -9.15 -12.32 -36.44
C MET A 95 -9.19 -10.92 -35.83
N GLN A 96 -10.25 -10.14 -36.09
CA GLN A 96 -10.42 -8.81 -35.48
C GLN A 96 -10.62 -8.88 -33.97
N ILE A 97 -11.40 -9.84 -33.48
CA ILE A 97 -11.60 -10.09 -32.05
C ILE A 97 -10.27 -10.40 -31.36
N GLU A 98 -9.43 -11.25 -31.94
CA GLU A 98 -8.13 -11.58 -31.34
C GLU A 98 -7.16 -10.38 -31.33
N ARG A 99 -7.16 -9.56 -32.41
CA ARG A 99 -6.42 -8.28 -32.43
C ARG A 99 -6.90 -7.31 -31.35
N LEU A 100 -8.22 -7.20 -31.15
CA LEU A 100 -8.78 -6.36 -30.10
C LEU A 100 -8.48 -6.90 -28.70
N LYS A 101 -8.55 -8.22 -28.49
CA LYS A 101 -8.18 -8.86 -27.21
C LYS A 101 -6.72 -8.62 -26.85
N THR A 102 -5.82 -8.77 -27.81
CA THR A 102 -4.38 -8.49 -27.62
C THR A 102 -4.12 -7.02 -27.32
N SER A 103 -4.65 -6.10 -28.12
CA SER A 103 -4.55 -4.65 -27.89
C SER A 103 -5.17 -4.21 -26.55
N GLY A 104 -6.31 -4.79 -26.18
CA GLY A 104 -6.99 -4.53 -24.92
C GLY A 104 -6.19 -5.01 -23.71
N ARG A 105 -5.56 -6.19 -23.79
CA ARG A 105 -4.64 -6.68 -22.74
C ARG A 105 -3.43 -5.76 -22.58
N GLU A 106 -2.85 -5.32 -23.68
CA GLU A 106 -1.68 -4.43 -23.67
C GLU A 106 -2.00 -3.06 -23.07
N THR A 107 -3.14 -2.47 -23.46
CA THR A 107 -3.59 -1.18 -22.92
C THR A 107 -3.87 -1.26 -21.41
N ARG A 108 -4.49 -2.33 -20.92
CA ARG A 108 -4.66 -2.56 -19.47
C ARG A 108 -3.32 -2.70 -18.76
N ARG A 109 -2.32 -3.33 -19.38
CA ARG A 109 -0.97 -3.45 -18.82
C ARG A 109 -0.31 -2.09 -18.70
N ARG A 110 -0.33 -1.28 -19.77
CA ARG A 110 0.18 0.10 -19.76
C ARG A 110 -0.53 0.97 -18.72
N GLN A 111 -1.85 0.86 -18.61
CA GLN A 111 -2.63 1.59 -17.61
C GLN A 111 -2.16 1.26 -16.17
N LYS A 112 -1.91 -0.02 -15.85
CA LYS A 112 -1.39 -0.41 -14.53
C LYS A 112 -0.02 0.19 -14.24
N VAL A 113 0.87 0.21 -15.22
CA VAL A 113 2.22 0.80 -15.08
C VAL A 113 2.12 2.30 -14.82
N VAL A 114 1.33 3.02 -15.61
CA VAL A 114 1.14 4.47 -15.43
C VAL A 114 0.48 4.78 -14.08
N GLN A 115 -0.50 3.98 -13.64
CA GLN A 115 -1.11 4.14 -12.31
C GLN A 115 -0.09 3.95 -11.17
N LEU A 116 0.82 2.98 -11.31
CA LEU A 116 1.90 2.78 -10.34
C LEU A 116 2.85 3.99 -10.33
N GLN A 117 3.26 4.46 -11.50
CA GLN A 117 4.12 5.66 -11.62
C GLN A 117 3.48 6.89 -10.97
N VAL A 118 2.19 7.12 -11.19
CA VAL A 118 1.46 8.24 -10.56
C VAL A 118 1.46 8.10 -9.03
N ARG A 119 1.28 6.87 -8.51
CA ARG A 119 1.33 6.63 -7.06
C ARG A 119 2.72 6.94 -6.50
N THR A 120 3.79 6.43 -7.12
CA THR A 120 5.18 6.68 -6.72
C THR A 120 5.48 8.18 -6.73
N LEU A 121 5.10 8.91 -7.79
CA LEU A 121 5.27 10.36 -7.85
C LEU A 121 4.51 11.11 -6.74
N CYS A 122 3.33 10.61 -6.34
CA CYS A 122 2.58 11.20 -5.22
C CYS A 122 3.27 10.96 -3.87
N GLU A 123 3.87 9.78 -3.67
CA GLU A 123 4.66 9.44 -2.49
C GLU A 123 5.92 10.31 -2.42
N GLU A 124 6.70 10.39 -3.51
CA GLU A 124 7.88 11.27 -3.60
C GLU A 124 7.53 12.74 -3.33
N ARG A 125 6.41 13.23 -3.88
CA ARG A 125 5.93 14.59 -3.60
C ARG A 125 5.61 14.80 -2.11
N ALA A 126 5.01 13.80 -1.45
CA ALA A 126 4.70 13.89 -0.02
C ALA A 126 5.99 13.93 0.82
N ASP A 127 7.00 13.13 0.46
CA ASP A 127 8.30 13.11 1.12
C ASP A 127 9.01 14.46 0.99
N PHE A 128 9.03 15.06 -0.21
CA PHE A 128 9.61 16.39 -0.40
C PHE A 128 8.88 17.47 0.38
N LEU A 129 7.56 17.41 0.47
CA LEU A 129 6.77 18.36 1.28
C LEU A 129 7.08 18.22 2.77
N ALA A 130 7.25 16.99 3.28
CA ALA A 130 7.65 16.75 4.66
C ALA A 130 9.05 17.32 4.96
N GLN A 131 10.03 17.03 4.09
CA GLN A 131 11.39 17.57 4.21
C GLN A 131 11.40 19.10 4.20
N LEU A 132 10.63 19.73 3.31
CA LEU A 132 10.52 21.19 3.23
C LEU A 132 9.92 21.77 4.52
N GLN A 133 8.91 21.13 5.09
CA GLN A 133 8.33 21.55 6.38
C GLN A 133 9.32 21.44 7.53
N ASP A 134 10.12 20.36 7.58
CA ASP A 134 11.15 20.18 8.60
C ASP A 134 12.24 21.25 8.49
N GLN A 135 12.71 21.53 7.28
CA GLN A 135 13.65 22.63 7.04
C GLN A 135 13.06 23.99 7.44
N HIS A 136 11.78 24.23 7.18
CA HIS A 136 11.13 25.46 7.62
C HIS A 136 11.08 25.57 9.15
N ARG A 137 10.77 24.48 9.86
CA ARG A 137 10.80 24.42 11.33
C ARG A 137 12.21 24.68 11.87
N GLU A 138 13.23 24.12 11.22
CA GLU A 138 14.63 24.35 11.58
C GLU A 138 15.03 25.82 11.39
N ILE A 139 14.69 26.43 10.26
CA ILE A 139 14.92 27.86 10.01
C ILE A 139 14.27 28.72 11.10
N VAL A 140 13.02 28.42 11.46
CA VAL A 140 12.31 29.14 12.53
C VAL A 140 13.03 28.97 13.88
N SER A 141 13.49 27.75 14.20
CA SER A 141 14.27 27.46 15.41
C SER A 141 15.59 28.23 15.45
N LEU A 142 16.35 28.22 14.36
CA LEU A 142 17.63 28.93 14.23
C LEU A 142 17.44 30.45 14.34
N ARG A 143 16.42 31.02 13.70
CA ARG A 143 16.09 32.45 13.83
C ARG A 143 15.74 32.83 15.26
N ARG A 144 14.99 31.99 15.99
CA ARG A 144 14.71 32.21 17.42
C ARG A 144 16.00 32.18 18.26
N ARG A 145 16.86 31.18 18.04
CA ARG A 145 18.14 31.05 18.75
C ARG A 145 19.07 32.23 18.47
N LEU A 146 19.12 32.68 17.22
CA LEU A 146 19.89 33.86 16.83
C LEU A 146 19.39 35.11 17.56
N GLY A 147 18.08 35.35 17.58
CA GLY A 147 17.51 36.50 18.30
C GLY A 147 17.76 36.46 19.82
N LEU A 148 17.78 35.26 20.43
CA LEU A 148 18.17 35.10 21.84
C LEU A 148 19.65 35.45 22.05
N ALA A 149 20.54 34.97 21.17
CA ALA A 149 21.96 35.25 21.24
C ALA A 149 22.27 36.73 20.99
N GLU A 150 21.58 37.40 20.07
CA GLU A 150 21.69 38.84 19.83
C GLU A 150 21.31 39.63 21.09
N LYS A 151 20.20 39.27 21.74
CA LYS A 151 19.77 39.91 23.00
C LYS A 151 20.76 39.69 24.14
N GLU A 152 21.23 38.45 24.34
CA GLU A 152 22.24 38.14 25.36
C GLU A 152 23.52 38.95 25.14
N ASN A 153 23.95 39.10 23.88
CA ASN A 153 25.12 39.89 23.53
C ASN A 153 24.90 41.39 23.80
N GLU A 154 23.72 41.95 23.50
CA GLU A 154 23.36 43.32 23.87
C GLU A 154 23.39 43.52 25.39
N ASP A 155 22.85 42.57 26.16
CA ASP A 155 22.78 42.65 27.62
C ASP A 155 24.20 42.57 28.24
N LEU A 156 25.10 41.75 27.68
CA LEU A 156 26.51 41.70 28.08
C LEU A 156 27.26 43.01 27.81
N VAL A 157 27.05 43.62 26.64
CA VAL A 157 27.65 44.92 26.28
C VAL A 157 27.17 46.01 27.24
N LYS A 158 25.86 46.09 27.50
CA LYS A 158 25.30 47.05 28.47
C LYS A 158 25.89 46.87 29.87
N THR A 159 26.00 45.61 30.33
CA THR A 159 26.60 45.31 31.65
C THR A 159 28.07 45.76 31.70
N GLN A 160 28.83 45.58 30.62
CA GLN A 160 30.22 46.04 30.53
C GLN A 160 30.34 47.58 30.52
N GLU A 161 29.34 48.30 29.99
CA GLU A 161 29.29 49.77 30.01
C GLU A 161 28.86 50.33 31.38
N GLU A 162 27.89 49.71 32.06
CA GLU A 162 27.37 50.14 33.36
C GLU A 162 28.31 49.80 34.53
N GLU A 163 28.93 48.63 34.50
CA GLU A 163 30.04 48.27 35.39
C GLU A 163 31.25 47.90 34.52
N PRO A 164 32.12 48.87 34.16
CA PRO A 164 33.38 48.55 33.53
C PRO A 164 34.17 47.72 34.53
N LEU A 165 34.11 46.40 34.36
CA LEU A 165 34.86 45.42 35.13
C LEU A 165 36.29 45.94 35.16
N LYS A 166 36.78 46.34 36.34
CA LYS A 166 38.13 46.91 36.50
C LYS A 166 39.12 45.89 35.96
N ARG A 167 39.54 46.07 34.71
CA ARG A 167 40.52 45.21 34.07
C ARG A 167 41.86 45.61 34.67
N TYR A 168 42.33 44.82 35.62
CA TYR A 168 43.70 44.95 36.11
C TYR A 168 44.64 44.91 34.91
N THR A 169 45.51 45.89 34.82
CA THR A 169 46.63 45.90 33.88
C THR A 169 47.55 44.72 34.18
N THR A 170 48.33 44.30 33.19
CA THR A 170 49.31 43.22 33.36
C THR A 170 50.35 43.53 34.42
N THR A 171 50.61 44.80 34.70
CA THR A 171 51.45 45.28 35.81
C THR A 171 50.76 45.11 37.16
N GLU A 172 49.52 45.59 37.30
CA GLU A 172 48.75 45.45 38.56
C GLU A 172 48.54 43.98 38.92
N LEU A 173 48.30 43.10 37.94
CA LEU A 173 48.18 41.68 38.20
C LEU A 173 49.48 41.07 38.73
N LYS A 174 50.63 41.46 38.19
CA LYS A 174 51.94 41.01 38.70
C LYS A 174 52.20 41.53 40.11
N GLU A 175 51.84 42.78 40.38
CA GLU A 175 51.97 43.40 41.71
C GLU A 175 51.08 42.68 42.73
N LEU A 176 49.81 42.41 42.40
CA LEU A 176 48.89 41.65 43.26
C LEU A 176 49.37 40.21 43.49
N MET A 177 49.95 39.55 42.49
CA MET A 177 50.55 38.22 42.69
C MET A 177 51.74 38.28 43.64
N ALA A 178 52.64 39.26 43.47
CA ALA A 178 53.79 39.44 44.35
C ALA A 178 53.37 39.79 45.78
N GLU A 179 52.37 40.66 45.94
CA GLU A 179 51.77 40.98 47.24
C GLU A 179 51.15 39.74 47.88
N ARG A 180 50.39 38.94 47.12
CA ARG A 180 49.83 37.68 47.60
C ARG A 180 50.92 36.70 48.04
N ASP A 181 52.03 36.60 47.32
CA ASP A 181 53.13 35.72 47.70
C ASP A 181 53.85 36.21 48.96
N ASN A 182 54.06 37.54 49.09
CA ASN A 182 54.59 38.15 50.30
C ASN A 182 53.68 37.94 51.52
N LEU A 183 52.36 38.10 51.34
CA LEU A 183 51.38 37.87 52.40
C LEU A 183 51.34 36.39 52.81
N ARG A 184 51.44 35.46 51.85
CA ARG A 184 51.57 34.03 52.16
C ARG A 184 52.83 33.73 52.95
N ALA A 185 53.98 34.29 52.58
CA ALA A 185 55.21 34.15 53.34
C ALA A 185 55.03 34.69 54.77
N ARG A 186 54.43 35.88 54.90
CA ARG A 186 54.17 36.50 56.20
C ARG A 186 53.21 35.68 57.06
N ILE A 187 52.15 35.11 56.46
CA ILE A 187 51.23 34.21 57.15
C ILE A 187 51.98 32.98 57.63
N ASN A 188 52.84 32.38 56.80
CA ASN A 188 53.64 31.23 57.20
C ASN A 188 54.58 31.55 58.37
N ASP A 189 55.30 32.68 58.31
CA ASP A 189 56.16 33.13 59.42
C ASP A 189 55.36 33.32 60.72
N LEU A 190 54.19 33.97 60.63
CA LEU A 190 53.31 34.18 61.78
C LEU A 190 52.71 32.86 62.30
N GLU A 191 52.40 31.91 61.43
CA GLU A 191 51.96 30.56 61.81
C GLU A 191 53.08 29.78 62.51
N GLU A 192 54.34 29.92 62.07
CA GLU A 192 55.51 29.34 62.73
C GLU A 192 55.75 29.98 64.11
N GLU A 193 55.70 31.31 64.21
CA GLU A 193 55.77 32.04 65.49
C GLU A 193 54.64 31.59 66.44
N LEU A 194 53.39 31.58 65.98
CA LEU A 194 52.25 31.10 66.75
C LEU A 194 52.39 29.65 67.17
N LYS A 195 52.97 28.79 66.32
CA LYS A 195 53.25 27.39 66.66
C LYS A 195 54.29 27.27 67.76
N MET A 196 55.27 28.18 67.82
CA MET A 196 56.25 28.23 68.92
C MET A 196 55.64 28.71 70.24
N PHE A 197 54.64 29.60 70.19
CA PHE A 197 53.94 30.10 71.38
C PHE A 197 52.67 29.32 71.72
N ARG A 198 52.23 28.40 70.85
CA ARG A 198 51.14 27.48 71.17
C ARG A 198 51.64 26.57 72.30
N PRO A 199 50.93 26.49 73.43
CA PRO A 199 51.25 25.54 74.47
C PRO A 199 51.40 24.15 73.84
N ASN A 200 52.47 23.46 74.20
CA ASN A 200 52.74 22.11 73.74
C ASN A 200 51.46 21.26 73.96
N PRO A 201 50.90 20.56 72.95
CA PRO A 201 49.73 19.70 73.15
C PRO A 201 49.97 18.57 74.16
N LEU A 202 51.22 18.42 74.62
CA LEU A 202 51.63 17.51 75.68
C LEU A 202 51.32 18.04 77.09
N GLU A 203 51.02 19.34 77.27
CA GLU A 203 50.64 19.91 78.58
C GLU A 203 49.11 20.01 78.78
N GLU A 204 48.29 20.05 77.72
CA GLU A 204 46.82 19.96 77.83
C GLU A 204 46.31 18.50 77.90
N LYS A 205 47.14 17.51 77.56
CA LYS A 205 46.77 16.08 77.61
C LYS A 205 46.93 15.41 78.99
N ALA A 206 47.46 16.12 80.00
CA ALA A 206 47.66 15.57 81.34
C ALA A 206 46.46 15.81 82.31
N GLN A 207 45.36 16.44 81.85
CA GLN A 207 44.18 16.71 82.68
C GLN A 207 42.85 16.21 82.11
N ASN A 208 42.85 15.38 81.08
CA ASN A 208 41.62 14.75 80.59
C ASN A 208 41.86 13.29 80.13
N GLU A 209 42.37 12.48 81.05
CA GLU A 209 42.16 11.02 80.97
C GLU A 209 40.75 10.72 81.49
N SER A 210 39.77 10.71 80.59
CA SER A 210 38.55 9.94 80.74
C SER A 210 37.89 9.81 79.37
N GLN A 211 37.80 8.55 78.91
CA GLN A 211 37.06 8.04 77.75
C GLN A 211 37.85 7.88 76.44
N SER A 212 38.26 6.64 76.20
CA SER A 212 38.09 5.97 74.90
C SER A 212 37.11 4.80 75.11
N PRO A 213 36.52 4.16 74.08
CA PRO A 213 36.50 4.47 72.65
C PRO A 213 35.06 4.52 72.08
N SER A 214 34.81 5.26 71.00
CA SER A 214 33.65 4.97 70.15
C SER A 214 34.01 5.11 68.69
N GLU A 215 33.73 4.03 67.97
CA GLU A 215 33.95 3.76 66.57
C GLU A 215 33.57 4.95 65.68
N GLU A 216 34.52 5.38 64.86
CA GLU A 216 34.24 6.20 63.68
C GLU A 216 33.38 5.35 62.73
N ASP A 217 32.12 5.75 62.53
CA ASP A 217 31.36 5.34 61.35
C ASP A 217 31.69 6.36 60.26
N PRO A 218 32.43 6.00 59.19
CA PRO A 218 32.66 6.93 58.09
C PRO A 218 31.31 7.27 57.43
N PRO A 219 31.12 8.50 56.92
CA PRO A 219 29.86 8.88 56.31
C PRO A 219 29.52 7.91 55.17
N VAL A 220 28.36 7.27 55.26
CA VAL A 220 27.84 6.34 54.24
C VAL A 220 27.67 7.13 52.93
N GLN A 221 28.63 6.95 52.03
CA GLN A 221 28.55 7.47 50.68
C GLN A 221 27.50 6.62 49.94
N GLY A 222 26.39 7.26 49.56
CA GLY A 222 25.30 6.61 48.82
C GLY A 222 25.79 5.98 47.51
N PRO A 223 24.99 5.10 46.87
CA PRO A 223 25.39 4.40 45.66
C PRO A 223 25.88 5.39 44.61
N LEU A 224 27.08 5.16 44.09
CA LEU A 224 27.71 6.00 43.06
C LEU A 224 26.73 6.13 41.87
N PRO A 225 26.43 7.35 41.39
CA PRO A 225 25.57 7.53 40.22
C PRO A 225 26.15 6.76 39.03
N PHE A 226 25.33 5.93 38.39
CA PHE A 226 25.75 5.14 37.24
C PHE A 226 26.31 6.04 36.15
N GLU A 227 27.48 5.67 35.62
CA GLU A 227 28.05 6.32 34.45
C GLU A 227 27.08 6.16 33.24
N PRO A 228 27.10 7.09 32.27
CA PRO A 228 26.16 7.09 31.13
C PRO A 228 26.12 5.77 30.33
N ASP A 229 27.16 4.93 30.47
CA ASP A 229 27.29 3.65 29.80
C ASP A 229 26.65 2.47 30.54
N ASP A 230 26.38 2.60 31.84
CA ASP A 230 25.77 1.54 32.68
C ASP A 230 24.24 1.54 32.67
N ALA A 231 23.65 2.40 31.84
CA ALA A 231 22.23 2.57 31.81
C ALA A 231 21.47 1.28 31.45
N PRO A 232 20.37 0.94 32.16
CA PRO A 232 19.68 -0.33 31.99
C PRO A 232 19.06 -0.52 30.60
N TRP A 233 18.89 0.55 29.82
CA TRP A 233 18.44 0.50 28.41
C TRP A 233 19.55 0.18 27.40
N LYS A 234 20.83 0.26 27.80
CA LYS A 234 22.00 0.00 26.93
C LYS A 234 22.39 -1.48 26.88
N LYS A 235 21.93 -2.28 27.85
CA LYS A 235 22.07 -3.74 27.79
C LYS A 235 21.11 -4.24 26.71
N SER A 236 21.67 -4.69 25.59
CA SER A 236 20.98 -5.35 24.47
C SER A 236 20.32 -6.65 24.94
N SER A 237 19.28 -6.54 25.76
CA SER A 237 18.35 -7.62 26.03
C SER A 237 17.53 -7.81 24.77
N GLU A 238 17.74 -8.95 24.14
CA GLU A 238 17.08 -9.38 22.92
C GLU A 238 15.55 -9.31 23.12
N SER A 239 14.93 -8.25 22.61
CA SER A 239 13.51 -7.96 22.84
C SER A 239 12.65 -9.14 22.39
N GLY A 240 11.69 -9.57 23.22
CA GLY A 240 10.81 -10.72 22.96
C GLY A 240 10.04 -10.65 21.63
N ILE A 241 9.93 -9.47 21.01
CA ILE A 241 9.36 -9.29 19.68
C ILE A 241 10.16 -10.02 18.59
N ARG A 242 11.50 -10.09 18.70
CA ARG A 242 12.32 -10.86 17.76
C ARG A 242 12.06 -12.37 17.87
N LYS A 243 11.75 -12.86 19.08
CA LYS A 243 11.33 -14.26 19.31
C LYS A 243 9.94 -14.56 18.74
N LEU A 244 9.03 -13.60 18.80
CA LEU A 244 7.69 -13.74 18.20
C LEU A 244 7.74 -13.78 16.67
N LEU A 245 8.58 -12.95 16.05
CA LEU A 245 8.75 -12.96 14.58
C LEU A 245 9.46 -14.22 14.07
N ALA A 246 10.37 -14.81 14.85
CA ALA A 246 11.01 -16.08 14.50
C ALA A 246 10.03 -17.28 14.48
N TYR A 247 8.93 -17.21 15.23
CA TYR A 247 7.90 -18.26 15.27
C TYR A 247 6.90 -18.17 14.09
N PHE A 248 6.78 -17.00 13.47
CA PHE A 248 5.88 -16.75 12.34
C PHE A 248 6.53 -16.94 10.96
N ILE A 249 7.84 -17.23 10.90
CA ILE A 249 8.61 -17.41 9.65
C ILE A 249 8.99 -18.91 9.44
N ARG A 250 8.26 -19.85 10.05
CA ARG A 250 8.38 -21.29 9.77
C ARG A 250 7.04 -21.87 9.33
#